data_AF-A0A2H9TI54-F1
#
_entry.id   AF-A0A2H9TI54-F1
#
_cell.length_a   1.000
_cell.length_b   1.000
_cell.length_c   1.000
_cell.angle_alpha   90.00
_cell.angle_beta   90.00
_cell.angle_gamma   90.00
#
_symmetry.space_group_name_H-M   'P 1'
#
loop_
_entity.id
_entity.type
_entity.pdbx_description
1 polymer ?
#
loop_
_entity_poly.entity_id
_entity_poly.type
_entity_poly.pdbx_seq_one_letter_code
_entity_poly.pdbx_strand_id
1 'polypeptide(L)'
;MLACLAALGILYIVRRIREDTVIDECIHRQEWRLVGEYYVPWNVAVARMFFEILLVAGLCYLAHRTRPNPNTFPKHYSTLTTKGVSGLVERLLGGRTQNFIYTDLVLAWMVRTETGLFLGIFGSWIALGETDGVADRIEMGTMRTEDKNAATQREANTLKAAGKYEEASRLFEKTAGRVTSEDPYSAAELYDEAARCRKMVQDFTGYEALTIKAAELFKARNRGIRAAGLYDKLAKHYMTFDSRDTLLKAKDYFGKSRDLYEIESDSRAEALGIEIISLHAKLGEYRKAADGFVDEAGRIFQKDAMFVNQSQRCLLFAVACLALDDEVLCCRQIATFAGQYSWFANSREGKWALKLSDALRQVPSNESYVETLEGDLRMMASMPAWFERAWSILKDRLESHSHDLT
;
A
#
# COMPACT_ATOMS: atom_id res chain seq x y z
N MET A 1 40.95 25.39 -14.73
CA MET A 1 39.94 26.21 -15.44
C MET A 1 38.51 25.82 -15.05
N LEU A 2 38.07 24.56 -15.25
CA LEU A 2 36.74 24.08 -14.79
C LEU A 2 36.53 24.16 -13.26
N ALA A 3 37.54 23.85 -12.46
CA ALA A 3 37.47 24.00 -10.99
C ALA A 3 37.35 25.46 -10.53
N CYS A 4 37.95 26.40 -11.27
CA CYS A 4 37.84 27.84 -10.97
C CYS A 4 36.45 28.38 -11.31
N LEU A 5 35.83 27.88 -12.40
CA LEU A 5 34.46 28.23 -12.79
C LEU A 5 33.43 27.69 -11.78
N ALA A 6 33.65 26.48 -11.25
CA ALA A 6 32.82 25.91 -10.19
C ALA A 6 32.93 26.69 -8.87
N ALA A 7 34.15 27.08 -8.48
CA ALA A 7 34.38 27.87 -7.27
C ALA A 7 33.79 29.30 -7.39
N LEU A 8 33.88 29.93 -8.57
CA LEU A 8 33.26 31.23 -8.84
C LEU A 8 31.73 31.15 -8.87
N GLY A 9 31.16 30.05 -9.38
CA GLY A 9 29.72 29.81 -9.33
C GLY A 9 29.19 29.64 -7.91
N ILE A 10 29.92 28.89 -7.06
CA ILE A 10 29.57 28.71 -5.64
C ILE A 10 29.69 30.04 -4.87
N LEU A 11 30.76 30.82 -5.09
CA LEU A 11 30.94 32.12 -4.46
C LEU A 11 29.90 33.15 -4.90
N TYR A 12 29.47 33.12 -6.16
CA TYR A 12 28.40 34.00 -6.67
C TYR A 12 27.05 33.67 -6.02
N ILE A 13 26.73 32.39 -5.83
CA ILE A 13 25.48 31.95 -5.18
C ILE A 13 25.50 32.30 -3.69
N VAL A 14 26.60 32.06 -2.99
CA VAL A 14 26.75 32.41 -1.55
C VAL A 14 26.68 33.92 -1.34
N ARG A 15 27.27 34.72 -2.24
CA ARG A 15 27.20 36.18 -2.18
C ARG A 15 25.78 36.69 -2.41
N ARG A 16 25.03 36.11 -3.35
CA ARG A 16 23.65 36.48 -3.65
C ARG A 16 22.68 36.12 -2.51
N ILE A 17 22.89 34.98 -1.85
CA ILE A 17 22.14 34.57 -0.65
C ILE A 17 22.40 35.53 0.53
N ARG A 18 23.62 36.08 0.62
CA ARG A 18 24.03 37.01 1.69
C ARG A 18 23.56 38.45 1.45
N GLU A 19 23.34 38.85 0.20
CA GLU A 19 22.87 40.19 -0.16
C GLU A 19 21.32 40.31 -0.07
N ASP A 20 20.58 39.20 -0.02
CA ASP A 20 19.10 39.18 0.01
C ASP A 20 18.45 38.82 1.37
N THR A 21 19.18 38.88 2.49
CA THR A 21 18.61 38.62 3.83
C THR A 21 18.73 39.84 4.76
N VAL A 22 17.71 40.69 4.71
CA VAL A 22 17.30 41.54 5.85
C VAL A 22 16.17 40.78 6.53
N ILE A 23 16.28 40.52 7.85
CA ILE A 23 15.21 40.53 8.87
C ILE A 23 15.83 40.01 10.18
N ASP A 24 16.09 40.93 11.10
CA ASP A 24 16.48 40.66 12.49
C ASP A 24 15.37 41.08 13.48
N GLU A 25 14.12 41.21 13.00
CA GLU A 25 12.98 41.64 13.83
C GLU A 25 11.73 40.83 13.50
N CYS A 26 11.60 39.60 14.02
CA CYS A 26 10.29 38.91 14.07
C CYS A 26 10.20 37.75 15.09
N ILE A 27 11.09 37.67 16.08
CA ILE A 27 11.06 36.58 17.09
C ILE A 27 10.07 36.84 18.24
N HIS A 28 9.33 37.97 18.28
CA HIS A 28 8.56 38.33 19.48
C HIS A 28 7.04 38.47 19.40
N ARG A 29 6.33 38.06 18.34
CA ARG A 29 4.85 38.08 18.39
C ARG A 29 4.20 36.84 17.79
N GLN A 30 3.66 36.01 18.67
CA GLN A 30 2.73 34.92 18.35
C GLN A 30 1.40 35.48 17.83
N GLU A 31 1.22 35.63 16.51
CA GLU A 31 -0.10 35.69 15.89
C GLU A 31 -0.09 35.07 14.48
N TRP A 32 -1.05 34.20 14.21
CA TRP A 32 -1.24 33.55 12.91
C TRP A 32 -1.98 34.47 11.95
N ARG A 33 -1.45 34.69 10.73
CA ARG A 33 -2.25 35.00 9.53
C ARG A 33 -1.62 34.42 8.26
N LEU A 34 -2.46 33.76 7.47
CA LEU A 34 -2.22 33.48 6.05
C LEU A 34 -2.20 34.80 5.26
N VAL A 35 -1.16 35.00 4.46
CA VAL A 35 -1.18 35.82 3.24
C VAL A 35 -0.33 35.10 2.20
N GLY A 36 -0.89 34.92 1.01
CA GLY A 36 -0.34 34.08 -0.03
C GLY A 36 0.69 34.74 -0.96
N GLU A 37 1.21 33.83 -1.78
CA GLU A 37 1.64 33.95 -3.18
C GLU A 37 3.11 34.21 -3.53
N TYR A 38 3.57 33.30 -4.41
CA TYR A 38 4.78 33.22 -5.22
C TYR A 38 6.08 32.77 -4.54
N TYR A 39 6.27 31.45 -4.51
CA TYR A 39 7.59 30.83 -4.68
C TYR A 39 7.55 29.91 -5.91
N VAL A 40 8.39 30.22 -6.90
CA VAL A 40 8.65 29.34 -8.04
C VAL A 40 9.32 28.07 -7.51
N PRO A 41 8.73 26.88 -7.66
CA PRO A 41 9.40 25.67 -7.24
C PRO A 41 10.50 25.38 -8.27
N TRP A 42 11.75 25.66 -7.91
CA TRP A 42 12.84 24.88 -8.47
C TRP A 42 12.57 23.44 -8.05
N ASN A 43 12.14 22.67 -9.03
CA ASN A 43 11.68 21.30 -8.89
C ASN A 43 12.69 20.54 -8.03
N VAL A 44 12.28 20.07 -6.85
CA VAL A 44 13.13 19.35 -5.88
C VAL A 44 13.85 18.18 -6.57
N ALA A 45 13.26 17.63 -7.62
CA ALA A 45 13.86 16.65 -8.50
C ALA A 45 15.15 17.15 -9.20
N VAL A 46 15.19 18.41 -9.65
CA VAL A 46 16.36 19.01 -10.32
C VAL A 46 17.49 19.28 -9.34
N ALA A 47 17.18 19.79 -8.14
CA ALA A 47 18.19 19.98 -7.09
C ALA A 47 18.79 18.64 -6.63
N ARG A 48 17.94 17.62 -6.46
CA ARG A 48 18.37 16.25 -6.14
C ARG A 48 19.24 15.66 -7.25
N MET A 49 18.83 15.80 -8.51
CA MET A 49 19.61 15.32 -9.67
C MET A 49 20.97 16.01 -9.75
N PHE A 50 21.03 17.33 -9.51
CA PHE A 50 22.28 18.08 -9.52
C PHE A 50 23.23 17.65 -8.39
N PHE A 51 22.69 17.37 -7.20
CA PHE A 51 23.46 16.86 -6.07
C PHE A 51 23.98 15.43 -6.31
N GLU A 52 23.15 14.54 -6.86
CA GLU A 52 23.56 13.18 -7.22
C GLU A 52 24.70 13.20 -8.26
N ILE A 53 24.66 14.12 -9.24
CA ILE A 53 25.73 14.32 -10.22
C ILE A 53 27.03 14.80 -9.54
N LEU A 54 26.95 15.74 -8.60
CA LEU A 54 28.13 16.25 -7.88
C LEU A 54 28.75 15.21 -6.95
N LEU A 55 27.94 14.40 -6.27
CA LEU A 55 28.40 13.30 -5.42
C LEU A 55 29.14 12.24 -6.26
N VAL A 56 28.56 11.84 -7.40
CA VAL A 56 29.18 10.89 -8.32
C VAL A 56 30.47 11.46 -8.89
N ALA A 57 30.50 12.74 -9.29
CA ALA A 57 31.70 13.40 -9.77
C ALA A 57 32.81 13.46 -8.70
N GLY A 58 32.45 13.76 -7.45
CA GLY A 58 33.37 13.77 -6.31
C GLY A 58 33.95 12.38 -6.01
N LEU A 59 33.11 11.35 -6.01
CA LEU A 59 33.53 9.96 -5.82
C LEU A 59 34.42 9.46 -6.98
N CYS A 60 34.09 9.80 -8.23
CA CYS A 60 34.90 9.51 -9.40
C CYS A 60 36.28 10.18 -9.34
N TYR A 61 36.33 11.45 -8.91
CA TYR A 61 37.58 12.19 -8.71
C TYR A 61 38.44 11.57 -7.61
N LEU A 62 37.83 11.19 -6.48
CA LEU A 62 38.53 10.54 -5.36
C LEU A 62 39.07 9.16 -5.75
N ALA A 63 38.29 8.37 -6.47
CA ALA A 63 38.69 7.06 -6.99
C ALA A 63 39.84 7.18 -8.01
N HIS A 64 39.78 8.16 -8.92
CA HIS A 64 40.86 8.42 -9.87
C HIS A 64 42.16 8.84 -9.17
N ARG A 65 42.07 9.69 -8.15
CA ARG A 65 43.23 10.16 -7.38
C ARG A 65 43.87 9.06 -6.53
N THR A 66 43.07 8.11 -6.04
CA THR A 66 43.54 7.03 -5.16
C THR A 66 44.05 5.82 -5.93
N ARG A 67 43.60 5.57 -7.17
CA ARG A 67 44.12 4.51 -8.06
C ARG A 67 44.08 4.94 -9.55
N PRO A 68 45.17 5.45 -10.12
CA PRO A 68 45.18 6.03 -11.46
C PRO A 68 45.35 4.98 -12.57
N ASN A 69 44.63 3.85 -12.49
CA ASN A 69 44.72 2.82 -13.54
C ASN A 69 43.48 2.87 -14.46
N PRO A 70 43.58 3.52 -15.64
CA PRO A 70 42.44 3.81 -16.52
C PRO A 70 41.78 2.55 -17.10
N ASN A 71 42.48 1.40 -17.10
CA ASN A 71 41.98 0.15 -17.68
C ASN A 71 41.02 -0.65 -16.77
N THR A 72 40.85 -0.22 -15.50
CA THR A 72 39.88 -0.84 -14.57
C THR A 72 38.56 -0.08 -14.47
N PHE A 73 38.53 1.17 -14.96
CA PHE A 73 37.40 2.08 -14.79
C PHE A 73 36.14 1.69 -15.59
N PRO A 74 36.23 1.29 -16.88
CA PRO A 74 35.05 0.97 -17.69
C PRO A 74 34.38 -0.36 -17.30
N LYS A 75 35.12 -1.29 -16.68
CA LYS A 75 34.62 -2.64 -16.34
C LYS A 75 33.73 -2.69 -15.09
N HIS A 76 33.68 -1.64 -14.29
CA HIS A 76 32.86 -1.61 -13.07
C HIS A 76 31.63 -0.69 -13.14
N TYR A 77 31.55 0.19 -14.14
CA TYR A 77 30.47 1.20 -14.21
C TYR A 77 29.45 1.00 -15.32
N SER A 78 29.62 0.02 -16.23
CA SER A 78 28.63 -0.28 -17.27
C SER A 78 27.30 -0.89 -16.78
N THR A 79 27.11 -1.04 -15.46
CA THR A 79 25.91 -1.66 -14.86
C THR A 79 25.42 -0.96 -13.58
N LEU A 80 25.61 0.36 -13.42
CA LEU A 80 24.97 1.08 -12.30
C LEU A 80 23.57 1.58 -12.68
N THR A 81 22.58 0.77 -12.31
CA THR A 81 21.21 1.25 -12.05
C THR A 81 21.16 1.95 -10.69
N THR A 82 20.14 2.77 -10.43
CA THR A 82 19.89 3.48 -9.15
C THR A 82 19.99 2.58 -7.90
N LYS A 83 19.73 1.27 -8.04
CA LYS A 83 19.92 0.28 -6.97
C LYS A 83 21.40 0.03 -6.62
N GLY A 84 22.30 0.09 -7.60
CA GLY A 84 23.74 -0.14 -7.41
C GLY A 84 24.41 0.94 -6.56
N VAL A 85 23.98 2.20 -6.70
CA VAL A 85 24.49 3.31 -5.88
C VAL A 85 24.03 3.18 -4.43
N SER A 86 22.75 2.85 -4.19
CA SER A 86 22.25 2.63 -2.83
C SER A 86 22.97 1.48 -2.13
N GLY A 87 23.25 0.39 -2.83
CA GLY A 87 23.96 -0.77 -2.28
C GLY A 87 25.45 -0.52 -2.03
N LEU A 88 26.08 0.42 -2.74
CA LEU A 88 27.46 0.84 -2.48
C LEU A 88 27.53 1.73 -1.23
N VAL A 89 26.56 2.64 -1.07
CA VAL A 89 26.44 3.53 0.09
C VAL A 89 26.06 2.74 1.34
N GLU A 90 25.12 1.80 1.27
CA GLU A 90 24.77 0.91 2.37
C GLU A 90 25.93 -0.01 2.79
N ARG A 91 26.76 -0.46 1.83
CA ARG A 91 27.96 -1.26 2.12
C ARG A 91 29.10 -0.45 2.75
N LEU A 92 29.23 0.82 2.38
CA LEU A 92 30.27 1.70 2.92
C LEU A 92 29.89 2.31 4.28
N LEU A 93 28.59 2.49 4.55
CA LEU A 93 28.08 3.17 5.75
C LEU A 93 27.38 2.25 6.75
N GLY A 94 27.19 0.96 6.44
CA GLY A 94 26.77 -0.05 7.40
C GLY A 94 25.35 0.08 7.96
N GLY A 95 24.41 0.74 7.27
CA GLY A 95 23.02 0.84 7.73
C GLY A 95 22.05 1.50 6.74
N ARG A 96 20.75 1.18 6.87
CA ARG A 96 19.63 1.74 6.06
C ARG A 96 19.23 3.13 6.57
N THR A 97 19.16 4.11 5.68
CA THR A 97 18.74 5.50 6.01
C THR A 97 17.23 5.69 5.85
N GLN A 98 16.61 6.41 6.80
CA GLN A 98 15.25 6.96 6.68
C GLN A 98 15.29 8.49 6.55
N ASN A 99 14.23 9.04 5.95
CA ASN A 99 14.10 10.41 5.43
C ASN A 99 14.28 11.51 6.50
N PHE A 100 15.07 12.54 6.18
CA PHE A 100 15.18 13.78 6.97
C PHE A 100 15.11 15.03 6.09
N ILE A 101 14.53 16.09 6.65
CA ILE A 101 14.42 17.44 6.08
C ILE A 101 15.61 18.27 6.57
N TYR A 102 16.29 18.97 5.66
CA TYR A 102 17.48 19.78 5.95
C TYR A 102 17.10 21.23 6.19
N THR A 103 17.45 21.79 7.35
CA THR A 103 17.41 23.25 7.55
C THR A 103 18.71 23.88 8.04
N ASP A 104 19.71 23.16 8.53
CA ASP A 104 21.01 23.79 8.86
C ASP A 104 22.19 22.85 8.60
N LEU A 105 23.12 23.28 7.73
CA LEU A 105 24.24 22.49 7.25
C LEU A 105 25.42 22.54 8.22
N VAL A 106 25.35 21.74 9.28
CA VAL A 106 26.56 21.17 9.90
C VAL A 106 26.57 19.67 9.64
N LEU A 107 27.41 19.27 8.69
CA LEU A 107 27.44 17.92 8.11
C LEU A 107 27.87 16.82 9.10
N ALA A 108 28.78 17.14 10.00
CA ALA A 108 29.20 16.23 11.05
C ALA A 108 29.67 16.96 12.31
N TRP A 109 29.45 16.34 13.46
CA TRP A 109 29.96 16.76 14.76
C TRP A 109 30.74 15.61 15.38
N MET A 110 31.85 15.92 16.06
CA MET A 110 32.60 14.93 16.81
C MET A 110 32.65 15.39 18.26
N VAL A 111 32.10 14.59 19.16
CA VAL A 111 31.95 14.93 20.57
C VAL A 111 32.62 13.85 21.40
N ARG A 112 33.50 14.26 22.32
CA ARG A 112 34.11 13.37 23.31
C ARG A 112 33.43 13.62 24.65
N THR A 113 32.80 12.60 25.21
CA THR A 113 32.21 12.62 26.55
C THR A 113 33.05 11.75 27.49
N GLU A 114 32.66 11.68 28.76
CA GLU A 114 33.27 10.77 29.74
C GLU A 114 33.00 9.28 29.40
N THR A 115 31.93 9.01 28.63
CA THR A 115 31.45 7.67 28.26
C THR A 115 31.97 7.16 26.91
N GLY A 116 32.65 8.01 26.14
CA GLY A 116 33.20 7.60 24.84
C GLY A 116 33.33 8.72 23.81
N LEU A 117 33.71 8.33 22.60
CA LEU A 117 33.80 9.21 21.45
C LEU A 117 32.60 8.98 20.53
N PHE A 118 31.91 10.06 20.13
CA PHE A 118 30.71 9.99 19.30
C PHE A 118 30.88 10.84 18.04
N LEU A 119 30.42 10.30 16.92
CA LEU A 119 30.37 10.98 15.62
C LEU A 119 28.91 11.16 15.21
N GLY A 120 28.45 12.40 15.19
CA GLY A 120 27.14 12.79 14.71
C GLY A 120 27.19 13.11 13.22
N ILE A 121 26.46 12.40 12.38
CA ILE A 121 26.31 12.68 10.94
C ILE A 121 24.82 12.75 10.62
N PHE A 122 24.37 13.86 10.05
CA PHE A 122 22.96 14.08 9.69
C PHE A 122 21.97 13.78 10.84
N GLY A 123 22.30 14.21 12.07
CA GLY A 123 21.45 14.01 13.25
C GLY A 123 21.45 12.59 13.82
N SER A 124 22.21 11.66 13.23
CA SER A 124 22.42 10.31 13.77
C SER A 124 23.79 10.25 14.47
N TRP A 125 23.84 9.67 15.67
CA TRP A 125 25.08 9.52 16.44
C TRP A 125 25.60 8.09 16.39
N ILE A 126 26.89 7.95 16.09
CA ILE A 126 27.61 6.68 16.04
C ILE A 126 28.67 6.70 17.14
N ALA A 127 28.61 5.74 18.06
CA ALA A 127 29.67 5.54 19.05
C ALA A 127 30.91 4.96 18.33
N LEU A 128 32.05 5.63 18.47
CA LEU A 128 33.32 5.23 17.88
C LEU A 128 34.25 4.50 18.86
N GLY A 129 33.86 4.40 20.13
CA GLY A 129 34.53 3.62 21.16
C GLY A 129 33.95 3.91 22.55
N GLU A 130 33.65 2.85 23.29
CA GLU A 130 33.24 2.91 24.70
C GLU A 130 34.48 2.97 25.59
N THR A 131 34.42 3.76 26.67
CA THR A 131 35.35 3.62 27.79
C THR A 131 34.84 2.51 28.70
N ASP A 132 35.60 1.42 28.78
CA ASP A 132 35.28 0.23 29.55
C ASP A 132 34.89 0.56 31.00
N GLY A 133 33.68 0.13 31.37
CA GLY A 133 33.28 -0.01 32.76
C GLY A 133 32.00 0.74 33.10
N VAL A 134 30.88 0.00 33.10
CA VAL A 134 29.72 0.08 34.04
C VAL A 134 28.46 -0.62 33.45
N ALA A 135 28.45 -1.07 32.18
CA ALA A 135 27.30 -1.75 31.55
C ALA A 135 27.10 -3.26 31.90
N ASP A 136 28.09 -3.92 32.52
CA ASP A 136 28.23 -5.39 32.53
C ASP A 136 27.21 -6.22 33.35
N ARG A 137 26.29 -5.61 34.12
CA ARG A 137 25.37 -6.37 35.00
C ARG A 137 23.93 -6.50 34.54
N ILE A 138 23.51 -5.79 33.50
CA ILE A 138 22.14 -5.92 32.94
C ILE A 138 22.15 -6.70 31.60
N GLU A 139 23.24 -6.66 30.83
CA GLU A 139 23.32 -7.29 29.49
C GLU A 139 23.46 -8.82 29.49
N MET A 140 24.02 -9.44 30.53
CA MET A 140 24.22 -10.91 30.53
C MET A 140 22.92 -11.73 30.59
N GLY A 141 21.81 -11.14 31.04
CA GLY A 141 20.50 -11.80 31.11
C GLY A 141 19.78 -11.84 29.77
N THR A 142 19.80 -10.71 29.03
CA THR A 142 19.12 -10.51 27.75
C THR A 142 19.87 -11.17 26.58
N MET A 143 21.21 -11.17 26.58
CA MET A 143 21.98 -11.88 25.55
C MET A 143 21.65 -13.38 25.50
N ARG A 144 21.45 -14.03 26.66
CA ARG A 144 21.15 -15.47 26.71
C ARG A 144 19.75 -15.82 26.20
N THR A 145 18.78 -14.90 26.27
CA THR A 145 17.42 -15.15 25.76
C THR A 145 17.36 -14.90 24.26
N GLU A 146 18.01 -13.86 23.76
CA GLU A 146 18.13 -13.56 22.32
C GLU A 146 18.81 -14.70 21.56
N ASP A 147 19.93 -15.23 22.07
CA ASP A 147 20.63 -16.36 21.46
C ASP A 147 19.76 -17.63 21.38
N LYS A 148 18.96 -17.90 22.42
CA LYS A 148 18.03 -19.05 22.45
C LYS A 148 16.88 -18.88 21.47
N ASN A 149 16.34 -17.67 21.33
CA ASN A 149 15.26 -17.37 20.40
C ASN A 149 15.76 -17.49 18.94
N ALA A 150 16.95 -16.96 18.65
CA ALA A 150 17.59 -17.10 17.35
C ALA A 150 17.88 -18.57 17.00
N ALA A 151 18.35 -19.38 17.96
CA ALA A 151 18.56 -20.82 17.75
C ALA A 151 17.24 -21.55 17.44
N THR A 152 16.18 -21.26 18.19
CA THR A 152 14.85 -21.88 17.97
C THR A 152 14.27 -21.48 16.62
N GLN A 153 14.48 -20.23 16.18
CA GLN A 153 14.04 -19.75 14.87
C GLN A 153 14.81 -20.42 13.72
N ARG A 154 16.12 -20.65 13.87
CA ARG A 154 16.92 -21.43 12.90
C ARG A 154 16.41 -22.86 12.80
N GLU A 155 16.14 -23.50 13.94
CA GLU A 155 15.55 -24.84 13.98
C GLU A 155 14.18 -24.88 13.26
N ALA A 156 13.27 -23.95 13.57
CA ALA A 156 11.98 -23.85 12.91
C ALA A 156 12.11 -23.68 11.37
N ASN A 157 13.09 -22.88 10.91
CA ASN A 157 13.37 -22.72 9.48
C ASN A 157 13.92 -24.01 8.84
N THR A 158 14.75 -24.78 9.55
CA THR A 158 15.21 -26.09 9.04
C THR A 158 14.05 -27.09 8.91
N LEU A 159 13.11 -27.11 9.86
CA LEU A 159 11.90 -27.93 9.77
C LEU A 159 10.99 -27.49 8.63
N LYS A 160 10.84 -26.17 8.40
CA LYS A 160 10.12 -25.61 7.25
C LYS A 160 10.73 -26.07 5.93
N ALA A 161 12.06 -26.05 5.82
CA ALA A 161 12.78 -26.52 4.63
C ALA A 161 12.63 -28.05 4.42
N ALA A 162 12.48 -28.82 5.50
CA ALA A 162 12.22 -30.25 5.45
C ALA A 162 10.74 -30.61 5.19
N GLY A 163 9.85 -29.62 5.00
CA GLY A 163 8.41 -29.85 4.80
C GLY A 163 7.62 -30.19 6.07
N LYS A 164 8.27 -30.14 7.24
CA LYS A 164 7.64 -30.40 8.55
C LYS A 164 6.97 -29.12 9.10
N TYR A 165 5.99 -28.62 8.37
CA TYR A 165 5.35 -27.33 8.64
C TYR A 165 4.61 -27.27 9.99
N GLU A 166 4.01 -28.37 10.45
CA GLU A 166 3.32 -28.39 11.74
C GLU A 166 4.27 -28.20 12.92
N GLU A 167 5.38 -28.94 12.93
CA GLU A 167 6.43 -28.82 13.95
C GLU A 167 7.08 -27.42 13.92
N ALA A 168 7.38 -26.91 12.71
CA ALA A 168 7.89 -25.56 12.53
C ALA A 168 6.94 -24.49 13.08
N SER A 169 5.63 -24.62 12.81
CA SER A 169 4.60 -23.70 13.33
C SER A 169 4.59 -23.67 14.86
N ARG A 170 4.62 -24.84 15.51
CA ARG A 170 4.66 -24.94 16.98
C ARG A 170 5.91 -24.30 17.58
N LEU A 171 7.08 -24.44 16.92
CA LEU A 171 8.31 -23.78 17.37
C LEU A 171 8.25 -22.25 17.21
N PHE A 172 7.73 -21.75 16.08
CA PHE A 172 7.53 -20.31 15.89
C PHE A 172 6.55 -19.75 16.92
N GLU A 173 5.42 -20.41 17.16
CA GLU A 173 4.41 -20.00 18.13
C GLU A 173 4.97 -19.97 19.57
N LYS A 174 5.74 -21.00 19.94
CA LYS A 174 6.41 -21.08 21.25
C LYS A 174 7.44 -19.97 21.42
N THR A 175 8.21 -19.67 20.37
CA THR A 175 9.21 -18.59 20.39
C THR A 175 8.51 -17.23 20.48
N ALA A 176 7.47 -17.00 19.67
CA ALA A 176 6.65 -15.79 19.70
C ALA A 176 6.07 -15.52 21.09
N GLY A 177 5.55 -16.55 21.76
CA GLY A 177 5.01 -16.42 23.12
C GLY A 177 6.04 -15.97 24.16
N ARG A 178 7.32 -16.33 24.00
CA ARG A 178 8.41 -15.90 24.90
C ARG A 178 8.80 -14.44 24.66
N VAL A 179 8.85 -14.02 23.39
CA VAL A 179 9.25 -12.64 23.04
C VAL A 179 8.10 -11.65 23.08
N THR A 180 6.85 -12.08 23.27
CA THR A 180 5.68 -11.18 23.23
C THR A 180 5.77 -10.03 24.25
N SER A 181 6.31 -10.27 25.45
CA SER A 181 6.45 -9.21 26.47
C SER A 181 7.65 -8.30 26.22
N GLU A 182 8.73 -8.83 25.64
CA GLU A 182 10.00 -8.13 25.43
C GLU A 182 9.96 -7.32 24.13
N ASP A 183 9.61 -7.99 23.03
CA ASP A 183 9.49 -7.42 21.69
C ASP A 183 8.21 -7.94 20.97
N PRO A 184 7.06 -7.26 21.17
CA PRO A 184 5.81 -7.56 20.48
C PRO A 184 5.90 -7.52 18.96
N TYR A 185 6.83 -6.75 18.40
CA TYR A 185 6.97 -6.64 16.95
C TYR A 185 7.58 -7.92 16.38
N SER A 186 8.70 -8.39 16.95
CA SER A 186 9.27 -9.69 16.58
C SER A 186 8.31 -10.84 16.88
N ALA A 187 7.55 -10.76 17.97
CA ALA A 187 6.48 -11.73 18.26
C ALA A 187 5.43 -11.80 17.14
N ALA A 188 4.98 -10.64 16.64
CA ALA A 188 4.01 -10.58 15.55
C ALA A 188 4.55 -11.21 14.25
N GLU A 189 5.81 -10.97 13.90
CA GLU A 189 6.45 -11.58 12.73
C GLU A 189 6.56 -13.11 12.87
N LEU A 190 6.90 -13.60 14.07
CA LEU A 190 6.94 -15.04 14.35
C LEU A 190 5.53 -15.67 14.32
N TYR A 191 4.49 -14.99 14.81
CA TYR A 191 3.11 -15.46 14.69
C TYR A 191 2.64 -15.51 13.22
N ASP A 192 3.01 -14.54 12.38
CA ASP A 192 2.72 -14.57 10.93
C ASP A 192 3.46 -15.72 10.21
N GLU A 193 4.72 -16.00 10.56
CA GLU A 193 5.44 -17.18 10.04
C GLU A 193 4.79 -18.50 10.51
N ALA A 194 4.37 -18.58 11.79
CA ALA A 194 3.65 -19.73 12.32
C ALA A 194 2.33 -19.97 11.59
N ALA A 195 1.58 -18.89 11.32
CA ALA A 195 0.32 -18.92 10.57
C ALA A 195 0.54 -19.42 9.14
N ARG A 196 1.57 -18.92 8.43
CA ARG A 196 1.94 -19.41 7.09
C ARG A 196 2.22 -20.90 7.08
N CYS A 197 2.87 -21.43 8.12
CA CYS A 197 3.09 -22.88 8.26
C CYS A 197 1.78 -23.64 8.49
N ARG A 198 0.84 -23.13 9.32
CA ARG A 198 -0.50 -23.75 9.49
C ARG A 198 -1.30 -23.79 8.19
N LYS A 199 -1.20 -22.73 7.37
CA LYS A 199 -1.83 -22.70 6.05
C LYS A 199 -1.33 -23.82 5.13
N MET A 200 -0.04 -24.17 5.19
CA MET A 200 0.54 -25.24 4.37
C MET A 200 0.04 -26.63 4.74
N VAL A 201 -0.30 -26.87 6.01
CA VAL A 201 -0.90 -28.13 6.49
C VAL A 201 -2.43 -28.11 6.46
N GLN A 202 -3.04 -27.07 5.86
CA GLN A 202 -4.49 -26.89 5.78
C GLN A 202 -5.20 -26.79 7.14
N ASP A 203 -4.48 -26.43 8.21
CA ASP A 203 -5.08 -26.09 9.51
C ASP A 203 -5.55 -24.63 9.48
N PHE A 204 -6.74 -24.42 8.90
CA PHE A 204 -7.29 -23.08 8.69
C PHE A 204 -7.71 -22.38 9.99
N THR A 205 -8.14 -23.15 10.99
CA THR A 205 -8.45 -22.64 12.33
C THR A 205 -7.21 -22.09 13.02
N GLY A 206 -6.09 -22.81 12.96
CA GLY A 206 -4.80 -22.34 13.47
C GLY A 206 -4.25 -21.16 12.66
N TYR A 207 -4.42 -21.16 11.33
CA TYR A 207 -4.04 -20.04 10.47
C TYR A 207 -4.81 -18.75 10.82
N GLU A 208 -6.13 -18.82 10.99
CA GLU A 208 -6.98 -17.70 11.39
C GLU A 208 -6.53 -17.13 12.74
N ALA A 209 -6.46 -17.99 13.78
CA ALA A 209 -6.12 -17.57 15.14
C ALA A 209 -4.74 -16.88 15.23
N LEU A 210 -3.71 -17.47 14.60
CA LEU A 210 -2.35 -16.92 14.65
C LEU A 210 -2.22 -15.63 13.84
N THR A 211 -2.94 -15.50 12.72
CA THR A 211 -2.92 -14.29 11.89
C THR A 211 -3.62 -13.12 12.58
N ILE A 212 -4.74 -13.36 13.27
CA ILE A 212 -5.41 -12.34 14.11
C ILE A 212 -4.47 -11.89 15.22
N LYS A 213 -3.83 -12.83 15.92
CA LYS A 213 -2.88 -12.51 16.99
C LYS A 213 -1.72 -11.65 16.50
N ALA A 214 -1.16 -11.96 15.32
CA ALA A 214 -0.13 -11.13 14.68
C ALA A 214 -0.66 -9.73 14.31
N ALA A 215 -1.88 -9.63 13.76
CA ALA A 215 -2.50 -8.36 13.40
C ALA A 215 -2.76 -7.47 14.61
N GLU A 216 -3.21 -8.03 15.72
CA GLU A 216 -3.44 -7.31 16.98
C GLU A 216 -2.13 -6.74 17.55
N LEU A 217 -1.04 -7.52 17.52
CA LEU A 217 0.27 -7.05 17.96
C LEU A 217 0.82 -5.92 17.06
N PHE A 218 0.66 -6.02 15.73
CA PHE A 218 1.02 -4.93 14.82
C PHE A 218 0.16 -3.69 15.07
N LYS A 219 -1.15 -3.85 15.28
CA LYS A 219 -2.06 -2.75 15.61
C LYS A 219 -1.65 -2.04 16.91
N ALA A 220 -1.35 -2.79 17.97
CA ALA A 220 -0.92 -2.26 19.26
C ALA A 220 0.38 -1.45 19.21
N ARG A 221 1.19 -1.63 18.16
CA ARG A 221 2.46 -0.92 17.93
C ARG A 221 2.35 0.18 16.86
N ASN A 222 1.15 0.66 16.56
CA ASN A 222 0.91 1.68 15.51
C ASN A 222 1.51 1.26 14.15
N ARG A 223 1.31 -0.02 13.78
CA ARG A 223 1.63 -0.55 12.45
C ARG A 223 0.33 -0.95 11.76
N GLY A 224 -0.61 -0.01 11.66
CA GLY A 224 -1.97 -0.23 11.12
C GLY A 224 -1.95 -0.85 9.72
N ILE A 225 -1.08 -0.36 8.84
CA ILE A 225 -0.90 -0.89 7.47
C ILE A 225 -0.53 -2.38 7.45
N ARG A 226 0.36 -2.85 8.34
CA ARG A 226 0.73 -4.28 8.41
C ARG A 226 -0.43 -5.13 8.93
N ALA A 227 -1.12 -4.66 9.97
CA ALA A 227 -2.30 -5.32 10.50
C ALA A 227 -3.42 -5.42 9.45
N ALA A 228 -3.68 -4.34 8.71
CA ALA A 228 -4.63 -4.31 7.61
C ALA A 228 -4.28 -5.35 6.53
N GLY A 229 -3.00 -5.46 6.16
CA GLY A 229 -2.51 -6.46 5.21
C GLY A 229 -2.73 -7.92 5.67
N LEU A 230 -2.70 -8.19 6.98
CA LEU A 230 -3.01 -9.52 7.51
C LEU A 230 -4.51 -9.83 7.46
N TYR A 231 -5.37 -8.87 7.78
CA TYR A 231 -6.82 -9.04 7.63
C TYR A 231 -7.23 -9.22 6.16
N ASP A 232 -6.62 -8.48 5.23
CA ASP A 232 -6.82 -8.65 3.78
C ASP A 232 -6.44 -10.08 3.32
N LYS A 233 -5.30 -10.61 3.79
CA LYS A 233 -4.90 -12.00 3.51
C LYS A 233 -5.90 -13.03 4.05
N LEU A 234 -6.46 -12.80 5.24
CA LEU A 234 -7.51 -13.67 5.80
C LEU A 234 -8.79 -13.61 4.97
N ALA A 235 -9.24 -12.41 4.63
CA ALA A 235 -10.45 -12.21 3.81
C ALA A 235 -10.34 -12.92 2.46
N LYS A 236 -9.23 -12.71 1.74
CA LYS A 236 -8.93 -13.39 0.46
C LYS A 236 -8.87 -14.89 0.58
N HIS A 237 -8.39 -15.41 1.71
CA HIS A 237 -8.41 -16.85 1.96
C HIS A 237 -9.84 -17.37 2.13
N TYR A 238 -10.69 -16.67 2.87
CA TYR A 238 -12.09 -17.07 3.02
C TYR A 238 -12.90 -17.00 1.72
N MET A 239 -12.52 -16.13 0.78
CA MET A 239 -13.13 -16.08 -0.55
C MET A 239 -12.89 -17.34 -1.39
N THR A 240 -11.91 -18.20 -1.07
CA THR A 240 -11.63 -19.41 -1.88
C THR A 240 -12.66 -20.51 -1.70
N PHE A 241 -13.48 -20.48 -0.65
CA PHE A 241 -14.41 -21.56 -0.32
C PHE A 241 -15.84 -21.34 -0.85
N ASP A 242 -16.17 -20.14 -1.35
CA ASP A 242 -17.48 -19.69 -1.91
C ASP A 242 -18.74 -20.08 -1.10
N SER A 243 -18.60 -20.46 0.17
CA SER A 243 -19.74 -20.75 1.06
C SER A 243 -20.26 -19.47 1.73
N ARG A 244 -21.56 -19.43 2.05
CA ARG A 244 -22.19 -18.24 2.66
C ARG A 244 -21.48 -17.81 3.95
N ASP A 245 -21.17 -18.75 4.83
CA ASP A 245 -20.51 -18.45 6.12
C ASP A 245 -19.08 -17.92 5.91
N THR A 246 -18.34 -18.50 4.95
CA THR A 246 -16.99 -18.02 4.62
C THR A 246 -17.02 -16.64 3.97
N LEU A 247 -18.03 -16.34 3.13
CA LEU A 247 -18.20 -15.01 2.54
C LEU A 247 -18.55 -13.96 3.59
N LEU A 248 -19.34 -14.30 4.61
CA LEU A 248 -19.61 -13.42 5.75
C LEU A 248 -18.34 -13.13 6.56
N LYS A 249 -17.51 -14.14 6.83
CA LYS A 249 -16.20 -13.95 7.46
C LYS A 249 -15.27 -13.08 6.61
N ALA A 250 -15.20 -13.33 5.30
CA ALA A 250 -14.40 -12.53 4.38
C ALA A 250 -14.82 -11.05 4.43
N LYS A 251 -16.12 -10.79 4.48
CA LYS A 251 -16.69 -9.44 4.60
C LYS A 251 -16.24 -8.75 5.90
N ASP A 252 -16.31 -9.45 7.04
CA ASP A 252 -15.86 -8.91 8.33
C ASP A 252 -14.37 -8.57 8.32
N TYR A 253 -13.52 -9.46 7.80
CA TYR A 253 -12.09 -9.22 7.72
C TYR A 253 -11.71 -8.12 6.71
N PHE A 254 -12.40 -8.00 5.58
CA PHE A 254 -12.21 -6.84 4.70
C PHE A 254 -12.65 -5.54 5.36
N GLY A 255 -13.73 -5.54 6.14
CA GLY A 255 -14.16 -4.39 6.94
C GLY A 255 -13.05 -3.94 7.89
N LYS A 256 -12.53 -4.86 8.72
CA LYS A 256 -11.40 -4.59 9.64
C LYS A 256 -10.16 -4.08 8.91
N SER A 257 -9.88 -4.61 7.72
CA SER A 257 -8.73 -4.18 6.89
C SER A 257 -8.94 -2.77 6.33
N ARG A 258 -10.14 -2.49 5.79
CA ARG A 258 -10.54 -1.18 5.26
C ARG A 258 -10.45 -0.11 6.33
N ASP A 259 -11.02 -0.35 7.51
CA ASP A 259 -11.02 0.61 8.62
C ASP A 259 -9.59 1.04 8.99
N LEU A 260 -8.66 0.07 9.02
CA LEU A 260 -7.25 0.35 9.31
C LEU A 260 -6.55 1.10 8.18
N TYR A 261 -6.84 0.80 6.91
CA TYR A 261 -6.29 1.58 5.80
C TYR A 261 -6.86 3.00 5.74
N GLU A 262 -8.13 3.19 6.11
CA GLU A 262 -8.78 4.49 6.15
C GLU A 262 -8.19 5.40 7.24
N ILE A 263 -7.93 4.85 8.43
CA ILE A 263 -7.21 5.56 9.51
C ILE A 263 -5.83 6.03 9.04
N GLU A 264 -5.14 5.21 8.27
CA GLU A 264 -3.79 5.51 7.73
C GLU A 264 -3.85 6.33 6.42
N SER A 265 -5.04 6.73 5.96
CA SER A 265 -5.27 7.44 4.70
C SER A 265 -4.66 6.74 3.46
N ASP A 266 -4.66 5.42 3.46
CA ASP A 266 -4.11 4.58 2.39
C ASP A 266 -5.15 4.33 1.28
N SER A 267 -4.76 4.49 0.02
CA SER A 267 -5.65 4.33 -1.14
C SER A 267 -6.23 2.93 -1.30
N ARG A 268 -5.65 1.91 -0.66
CA ARG A 268 -6.20 0.54 -0.66
C ARG A 268 -7.56 0.43 0.02
N ALA A 269 -7.93 1.38 0.89
CA ALA A 269 -9.24 1.40 1.54
C ALA A 269 -10.40 1.41 0.52
N GLU A 270 -10.26 2.16 -0.58
CA GLU A 270 -11.27 2.29 -1.64
C GLU A 270 -11.43 0.99 -2.43
N ALA A 271 -10.31 0.35 -2.80
CA ALA A 271 -10.34 -0.94 -3.46
C ALA A 271 -11.03 -2.00 -2.59
N LEU A 272 -10.78 -2.00 -1.27
CA LEU A 272 -11.48 -2.88 -0.34
C LEU A 272 -12.96 -2.52 -0.16
N GLY A 273 -13.32 -1.24 -0.27
CA GLY A 273 -14.71 -0.81 -0.27
C GLY A 273 -15.52 -1.49 -1.38
N ILE A 274 -14.98 -1.46 -2.61
CA ILE A 274 -15.57 -2.16 -3.77
C ILE A 274 -15.67 -3.67 -3.54
N GLU A 275 -14.66 -4.30 -2.93
CA GLU A 275 -14.69 -5.74 -2.62
C GLU A 275 -15.75 -6.08 -1.57
N ILE A 276 -15.93 -5.26 -0.52
CA ILE A 276 -16.98 -5.44 0.48
C ILE A 276 -18.37 -5.35 -0.16
N ILE A 277 -18.58 -4.36 -1.03
CA ILE A 277 -19.85 -4.19 -1.76
C ILE A 277 -20.08 -5.37 -2.71
N SER A 278 -19.04 -5.85 -3.39
CA SER A 278 -19.09 -7.05 -4.24
C SER A 278 -19.46 -8.31 -3.45
N LEU A 279 -19.03 -8.42 -2.18
CA LEU A 279 -19.45 -9.52 -1.31
C LEU A 279 -20.94 -9.44 -0.94
N HIS A 280 -21.52 -8.25 -0.77
CA HIS A 280 -22.96 -8.11 -0.61
C HIS A 280 -23.72 -8.66 -1.82
N ALA A 281 -23.25 -8.35 -3.04
CA ALA A 281 -23.83 -8.89 -4.27
C ALA A 281 -23.71 -10.43 -4.33
N LYS A 282 -22.54 -10.99 -3.97
CA LYS A 282 -22.34 -12.45 -3.89
C LYS A 282 -23.23 -13.14 -2.86
N LEU A 283 -23.58 -12.46 -1.77
CA LEU A 283 -24.46 -12.96 -0.71
C LEU A 283 -25.96 -12.87 -1.07
N GLY A 284 -26.29 -12.31 -2.24
CA GLY A 284 -27.66 -12.04 -2.68
C GLY A 284 -28.27 -10.78 -2.05
N GLU A 285 -27.49 -9.97 -1.34
CA GLU A 285 -27.93 -8.70 -0.74
C GLU A 285 -27.90 -7.58 -1.79
N TYR A 286 -28.56 -7.79 -2.93
CA TYR A 286 -28.45 -6.95 -4.13
C TYR A 286 -28.79 -5.49 -3.86
N ARG A 287 -29.85 -5.22 -3.08
CA ARG A 287 -30.22 -3.85 -2.70
C ARG A 287 -29.08 -3.09 -2.02
N LYS A 288 -28.48 -3.70 -1.00
CA LYS A 288 -27.37 -3.09 -0.24
C LYS A 288 -26.13 -2.93 -1.11
N ALA A 289 -25.88 -3.89 -2.00
CA ALA A 289 -24.77 -3.80 -2.94
C ALA A 289 -24.97 -2.64 -3.93
N ALA A 290 -26.19 -2.46 -4.46
CA ALA A 290 -26.52 -1.36 -5.35
C ALA A 290 -26.30 0.00 -4.68
N ASP A 291 -26.89 0.21 -3.50
CA ASP A 291 -26.75 1.46 -2.75
C ASP A 291 -25.25 1.73 -2.44
N GLY A 292 -24.50 0.72 -2.03
CA GLY A 292 -23.06 0.83 -1.78
C GLY A 292 -22.24 1.18 -3.03
N PHE A 293 -22.54 0.59 -4.19
CA PHE A 293 -21.85 0.90 -5.44
C PHE A 293 -22.12 2.34 -5.92
N VAL A 294 -23.34 2.86 -5.72
CA VAL A 294 -23.68 4.25 -6.05
C VAL A 294 -22.88 5.22 -5.16
N ASP A 295 -22.85 4.97 -3.86
CA ASP A 295 -22.08 5.77 -2.91
C ASP A 295 -20.59 5.78 -3.27
N GLU A 296 -20.02 4.61 -3.57
CA GLU A 296 -18.61 4.47 -3.90
C GLU A 296 -18.27 5.11 -5.26
N ALA A 297 -19.16 5.02 -6.25
CA ALA A 297 -19.01 5.74 -7.53
C ALA A 297 -18.93 7.25 -7.31
N GLY A 298 -19.77 7.81 -6.43
CA GLY A 298 -19.74 9.22 -6.06
C GLY A 298 -18.43 9.62 -5.37
N ARG A 299 -17.96 8.83 -4.40
CA ARG A 299 -16.71 9.09 -3.66
C ARG A 299 -15.49 9.08 -4.57
N ILE A 300 -15.35 8.06 -5.41
CA ILE A 300 -14.21 7.90 -6.33
C ILE A 300 -14.13 9.10 -7.29
N PHE A 301 -15.26 9.49 -7.89
CA PHE A 301 -15.32 10.63 -8.79
C PHE A 301 -15.02 11.97 -8.10
N GLN A 302 -15.54 12.18 -6.88
CA GLN A 302 -15.29 13.40 -6.10
C GLN A 302 -13.82 13.55 -5.69
N LYS A 303 -13.13 12.43 -5.42
CA LYS A 303 -11.72 12.43 -5.07
C LYS A 303 -10.84 12.80 -6.25
N ASP A 304 -11.05 12.17 -7.40
CA ASP A 304 -10.31 12.47 -8.62
C ASP A 304 -11.10 12.05 -9.87
N ALA A 305 -11.42 13.03 -10.72
CA ALA A 305 -12.14 12.84 -11.97
C ALA A 305 -11.41 11.92 -12.97
N MET A 306 -10.10 11.68 -12.81
CA MET A 306 -9.36 10.70 -13.60
C MET A 306 -9.88 9.26 -13.40
N PHE A 307 -10.56 8.97 -12.29
CA PHE A 307 -11.18 7.67 -12.02
C PHE A 307 -12.65 7.57 -12.50
N VAL A 308 -13.05 8.38 -13.48
CA VAL A 308 -14.40 8.32 -14.08
C VAL A 308 -14.74 6.91 -14.59
N ASN A 309 -13.79 6.20 -15.20
CA ASN A 309 -14.02 4.83 -15.70
C ASN A 309 -14.34 3.85 -14.57
N GLN A 310 -13.69 4.00 -13.41
CA GLN A 310 -13.96 3.15 -12.24
C GLN A 310 -15.33 3.48 -11.63
N SER A 311 -15.71 4.76 -11.64
CA SER A 311 -17.03 5.22 -11.19
C SER A 311 -18.16 4.73 -12.11
N GLN A 312 -17.94 4.75 -13.43
CA GLN A 312 -18.86 4.17 -14.43
C GLN A 312 -19.07 2.67 -14.20
N ARG A 313 -17.99 1.93 -13.91
CA ARG A 313 -18.09 0.50 -13.57
C ARG A 313 -18.88 0.25 -12.28
N CYS A 314 -18.71 1.08 -11.26
CA CYS A 314 -19.50 0.97 -10.04
C CYS A 314 -20.99 1.20 -10.32
N LEU A 315 -21.35 2.22 -11.12
CA LEU A 315 -22.74 2.43 -11.53
C LEU A 315 -23.30 1.27 -12.37
N LEU A 316 -22.50 0.68 -13.27
CA LEU A 316 -22.89 -0.53 -13.99
C LEU A 316 -23.20 -1.69 -13.03
N PHE A 317 -22.35 -1.89 -12.03
CA PHE A 317 -22.55 -2.92 -11.00
C PHE A 317 -23.80 -2.66 -10.15
N ALA A 318 -24.09 -1.39 -9.83
CA ALA A 318 -25.32 -1.00 -9.16
C ALA A 318 -26.56 -1.32 -10.01
N VAL A 319 -26.53 -1.01 -11.31
CA VAL A 319 -27.61 -1.32 -12.25
C VAL A 319 -27.90 -2.82 -12.31
N ALA A 320 -26.87 -3.67 -12.44
CA ALA A 320 -27.08 -5.11 -12.45
C ALA A 320 -27.67 -5.65 -11.13
N CYS A 321 -27.22 -5.11 -9.99
CA CYS A 321 -27.80 -5.46 -8.70
C CYS A 321 -29.27 -5.02 -8.58
N LEU A 322 -29.61 -3.80 -9.01
CA LEU A 322 -30.99 -3.32 -9.01
C LEU A 322 -31.89 -4.13 -9.93
N ALA A 323 -31.42 -4.52 -11.12
CA ALA A 323 -32.18 -5.35 -12.04
C ALA A 323 -32.53 -6.72 -11.43
N LEU A 324 -31.65 -7.27 -10.58
CA LEU A 324 -31.91 -8.53 -9.88
C LEU A 324 -32.87 -8.39 -8.70
N ASP A 325 -32.91 -7.21 -8.07
CA ASP A 325 -33.72 -6.88 -6.90
C ASP A 325 -35.13 -6.43 -7.29
N ASP A 326 -35.24 -5.35 -8.09
CA ASP A 326 -36.49 -4.72 -8.54
C ASP A 326 -36.26 -4.02 -9.91
N GLU A 327 -36.83 -4.61 -10.96
CA GLU A 327 -36.70 -4.15 -12.35
C GLU A 327 -37.28 -2.75 -12.59
N VAL A 328 -38.40 -2.43 -11.94
CA VAL A 328 -39.06 -1.11 -12.06
C VAL A 328 -38.19 -0.05 -11.42
N LEU A 329 -37.63 -0.35 -10.26
CA LEU A 329 -36.71 0.53 -9.56
C LEU A 329 -35.39 0.70 -10.32
N CYS A 330 -34.87 -0.38 -10.91
CA CYS A 330 -33.72 -0.33 -11.81
C CYS A 330 -33.94 0.66 -12.96
N CYS A 331 -35.05 0.52 -13.68
CA CYS A 331 -35.43 1.40 -14.79
C CYS A 331 -35.51 2.88 -14.37
N ARG A 332 -36.01 3.17 -13.17
CA ARG A 332 -36.06 4.53 -12.62
C ARG A 332 -34.68 5.05 -12.26
N GLN A 333 -33.86 4.24 -11.61
CA GLN A 333 -32.52 4.62 -11.18
C GLN A 333 -31.57 4.85 -12.35
N ILE A 334 -31.68 4.09 -13.45
CA ILE A 334 -30.90 4.33 -14.67
C ILE A 334 -31.17 5.74 -15.21
N ALA A 335 -32.44 6.17 -15.25
CA ALA A 335 -32.79 7.52 -15.67
C ALA A 335 -32.24 8.59 -14.71
N THR A 336 -32.28 8.33 -13.40
CA THR A 336 -31.67 9.20 -12.39
C THR A 336 -30.16 9.29 -12.56
N PHE A 337 -29.46 8.17 -12.76
CA PHE A 337 -28.01 8.16 -12.98
C PHE A 337 -27.63 8.89 -14.27
N ALA A 338 -28.38 8.71 -15.35
CA ALA A 338 -28.13 9.41 -16.60
C ALA A 338 -28.32 10.94 -16.47
N GLY A 339 -29.29 11.38 -15.67
CA GLY A 339 -29.53 12.80 -15.38
C GLY A 339 -28.49 13.41 -14.42
N GLN A 340 -28.09 12.66 -13.39
CA GLN A 340 -27.14 13.12 -12.37
C GLN A 340 -25.68 13.06 -12.85
N TYR A 341 -25.35 12.05 -13.66
CA TYR A 341 -23.99 11.75 -14.11
C TYR A 341 -23.94 11.75 -15.65
N SER A 342 -23.75 12.92 -16.25
CA SER A 342 -23.66 13.07 -17.71
C SER A 342 -22.53 12.24 -18.33
N TRP A 343 -21.44 12.01 -17.58
CA TRP A 343 -20.33 11.15 -17.96
C TRP A 343 -20.70 9.66 -17.96
N PHE A 344 -21.72 9.23 -17.21
CA PHE A 344 -22.23 7.86 -17.24
C PHE A 344 -23.16 7.69 -18.44
N ALA A 345 -24.09 8.61 -18.65
CA ALA A 345 -25.04 8.56 -19.77
C ALA A 345 -24.37 8.38 -21.14
N ASN A 346 -23.21 9.03 -21.35
CA ASN A 346 -22.47 8.98 -22.60
C ASN A 346 -21.51 7.78 -22.71
N SER A 347 -21.28 7.05 -21.61
CA SER A 347 -20.34 5.93 -21.57
C SER A 347 -20.93 4.67 -22.20
N ARG A 348 -20.09 3.64 -22.39
CA ARG A 348 -20.57 2.33 -22.89
C ARG A 348 -21.47 1.66 -21.86
N GLU A 349 -21.12 1.80 -20.58
CA GLU A 349 -21.86 1.31 -19.42
C GLU A 349 -23.25 1.95 -19.33
N GLY A 350 -23.36 3.28 -19.48
CA GLY A 350 -24.65 3.96 -19.47
C GLY A 350 -25.53 3.59 -20.67
N LYS A 351 -24.94 3.47 -21.87
CA LYS A 351 -25.67 3.00 -23.07
C LYS A 351 -26.18 1.58 -22.92
N TRP A 352 -25.37 0.69 -22.34
CA TRP A 352 -25.79 -0.67 -22.04
C TRP A 352 -26.90 -0.70 -20.98
N ALA A 353 -26.78 0.11 -19.92
CA ALA A 353 -27.82 0.21 -18.90
C ALA A 353 -29.16 0.70 -19.48
N LEU A 354 -29.13 1.68 -20.39
CA LEU A 354 -30.33 2.13 -21.11
C LEU A 354 -30.95 1.01 -21.95
N LYS A 355 -30.13 0.26 -22.70
CA LYS A 355 -30.60 -0.92 -23.44
C LYS A 355 -31.22 -1.97 -22.51
N LEU A 356 -30.59 -2.24 -21.37
CA LEU A 356 -31.14 -3.15 -20.36
C LEU A 356 -32.49 -2.64 -19.85
N SER A 357 -32.63 -1.34 -19.58
CA SER A 357 -33.91 -0.76 -19.17
C SER A 357 -34.99 -0.92 -20.24
N ASP A 358 -34.64 -0.82 -21.52
CA ASP A 358 -35.59 -1.02 -22.62
C ASP A 358 -36.01 -2.50 -22.71
N ALA A 359 -35.07 -3.45 -22.57
CA ALA A 359 -35.37 -4.88 -22.51
C ALA A 359 -36.31 -5.22 -21.35
N LEU A 360 -36.06 -4.67 -20.15
CA LEU A 360 -36.89 -4.91 -18.98
C LEU A 360 -38.31 -4.35 -19.12
N ARG A 361 -38.51 -3.33 -19.96
CA ARG A 361 -39.84 -2.72 -20.20
C ARG A 361 -40.61 -3.36 -21.35
N GLN A 362 -39.91 -3.93 -22.34
CA GLN A 362 -40.52 -4.49 -23.52
C GLN A 362 -40.92 -5.94 -23.28
N VAL A 363 -42.19 -6.22 -23.49
CA VAL A 363 -42.76 -7.56 -23.48
C VAL A 363 -43.32 -7.83 -24.88
N PRO A 364 -42.82 -8.82 -25.65
CA PRO A 364 -41.76 -9.78 -25.37
C PRO A 364 -40.37 -9.33 -25.82
N SER A 365 -39.35 -9.67 -25.05
CA SER A 365 -37.94 -9.46 -25.41
C SER A 365 -37.58 -10.34 -26.62
N ASN A 366 -37.01 -9.75 -27.66
CA ASN A 366 -36.50 -10.47 -28.83
C ASN A 366 -35.15 -11.11 -28.45
N GLU A 367 -34.95 -12.41 -28.69
CA GLU A 367 -33.68 -13.12 -28.42
C GLU A 367 -32.46 -12.36 -28.99
N SER A 368 -32.63 -11.74 -30.16
CA SER A 368 -31.61 -10.91 -30.80
C SER A 368 -31.17 -9.71 -29.93
N TYR A 369 -32.04 -9.22 -29.05
CA TYR A 369 -31.75 -8.12 -28.13
C TYR A 369 -30.88 -8.58 -26.95
N VAL A 370 -31.15 -9.77 -26.40
CA VAL A 370 -30.34 -10.37 -25.33
C VAL A 370 -28.92 -10.67 -25.83
N GLU A 371 -28.78 -11.21 -27.04
CA GLU A 371 -27.48 -11.42 -27.69
C GLU A 371 -26.71 -10.10 -27.89
N THR A 372 -27.42 -9.03 -28.25
CA THR A 372 -26.81 -7.70 -28.40
C THR A 372 -26.28 -7.16 -27.07
N LEU A 373 -27.06 -7.30 -25.99
CA LEU A 373 -26.62 -6.91 -24.64
C LEU A 373 -25.40 -7.70 -24.17
N GLU A 374 -25.37 -9.00 -24.45
CA GLU A 374 -24.24 -9.86 -24.11
C GLU A 374 -22.99 -9.49 -24.93
N GLY A 375 -23.15 -9.23 -26.23
CA GLY A 375 -22.08 -8.75 -27.10
C GLY A 375 -21.47 -7.45 -26.59
N ASP A 376 -22.31 -6.47 -26.27
CA ASP A 376 -21.87 -5.19 -25.71
C ASP A 376 -21.13 -5.36 -24.38
N LEU A 377 -21.62 -6.24 -23.50
CA LEU A 377 -21.00 -6.52 -22.21
C LEU A 377 -19.61 -7.16 -22.37
N ARG A 378 -19.45 -8.09 -23.31
CA ARG A 378 -18.15 -8.73 -23.63
C ARG A 378 -17.13 -7.74 -24.21
N MET A 379 -17.59 -6.64 -24.81
CA MET A 379 -16.73 -5.55 -25.29
C MET A 379 -16.28 -4.60 -24.18
N MET A 380 -16.84 -4.71 -22.98
CA MET A 380 -16.38 -3.99 -21.80
C MET A 380 -15.19 -4.72 -21.15
N ALA A 381 -14.44 -4.02 -20.29
CA ALA A 381 -13.32 -4.62 -19.57
C ALA A 381 -13.76 -5.86 -18.75
N SER A 382 -12.82 -6.76 -18.48
CA SER A 382 -13.08 -8.01 -17.73
C SER A 382 -13.95 -7.77 -16.49
N MET A 383 -15.09 -8.46 -16.48
CA MET A 383 -16.09 -8.40 -15.41
C MET A 383 -15.71 -9.35 -14.27
N PRO A 384 -16.02 -9.01 -13.01
CA PRO A 384 -15.80 -9.93 -11.91
C PRO A 384 -16.76 -11.12 -12.01
N ALA A 385 -16.33 -12.31 -11.59
CA ALA A 385 -17.12 -13.54 -11.69
C ALA A 385 -18.53 -13.45 -11.07
N TRP A 386 -18.72 -12.63 -10.03
CA TRP A 386 -20.05 -12.43 -9.45
C TRP A 386 -21.00 -11.70 -10.40
N PHE A 387 -20.48 -10.76 -11.19
CA PHE A 387 -21.25 -10.00 -12.16
C PHE A 387 -21.64 -10.90 -13.34
N GLU A 388 -20.76 -11.78 -13.79
CA GLU A 388 -21.09 -12.78 -14.82
C GLU A 388 -22.23 -13.71 -14.35
N ARG A 389 -22.18 -14.15 -13.08
CA ARG A 389 -23.29 -14.91 -12.48
C ARG A 389 -24.59 -14.09 -12.41
N ALA A 390 -24.49 -12.83 -12.00
CA ALA A 390 -25.63 -11.90 -11.96
C ALA A 390 -26.25 -11.72 -13.36
N TRP A 391 -25.40 -11.55 -14.38
CA TRP A 391 -25.82 -11.44 -15.78
C TRP A 391 -26.49 -12.72 -16.27
N SER A 392 -25.96 -13.90 -15.96
CA SER A 392 -26.59 -15.17 -16.32
C SER A 392 -28.02 -15.26 -15.76
N ILE A 393 -28.22 -14.87 -14.49
CA ILE A 393 -29.55 -14.87 -13.86
C ILE A 393 -30.48 -13.86 -14.56
N LEU A 394 -29.98 -12.67 -14.88
CA LEU A 394 -30.76 -11.66 -15.62
C LEU A 394 -31.13 -12.13 -17.03
N LYS A 395 -30.20 -12.80 -17.71
CA LYS A 395 -30.41 -13.39 -19.04
C LYS A 395 -31.54 -14.42 -19.00
N ASP A 396 -31.46 -15.38 -18.09
CA ASP A 396 -32.50 -16.41 -17.92
C ASP A 396 -33.87 -15.78 -17.64
N ARG A 397 -33.91 -14.70 -16.84
CA ARG A 397 -35.16 -13.94 -16.59
C ARG A 397 -35.70 -13.29 -17.85
N LEU A 398 -34.85 -12.59 -18.61
CA LEU A 398 -35.27 -11.92 -19.85
C LEU A 398 -35.79 -12.91 -20.90
N GLU A 399 -35.19 -14.09 -20.98
CA GLU A 399 -35.63 -15.17 -21.87
C GLU A 399 -36.95 -15.80 -21.40
N SER A 400 -37.12 -16.03 -20.09
CA SER A 400 -38.38 -16.60 -19.56
C SER A 400 -39.62 -15.75 -19.82
N HIS A 401 -39.50 -14.41 -19.75
CA HIS A 401 -40.60 -13.48 -20.05
C HIS A 401 -41.07 -13.57 -21.51
N SER A 402 -40.25 -14.12 -22.42
CA SER A 402 -40.64 -14.31 -23.82
C SER A 402 -41.56 -15.53 -24.03
N HIS A 403 -41.46 -16.55 -23.15
CA HIS A 403 -42.17 -17.82 -23.30
C HIS A 403 -43.57 -17.84 -22.67
N ASP A 404 -43.81 -17.06 -21.61
CA ASP A 404 -45.11 -17.05 -20.91
C ASP A 404 -46.27 -16.42 -21.71
N LEU A 405 -45.99 -15.91 -22.92
CA LEU A 405 -46.96 -15.19 -23.77
C LEU A 405 -47.19 -15.82 -25.14
N THR A 406 -46.52 -16.94 -25.43
CA THR A 406 -46.79 -17.81 -26.59
C THR A 406 -47.67 -18.97 -26.19
#